data_AF-A0A5E3WGL0-F1
#
_entry.id   AF-A0A5E3WGL0-F1
#
_cell.length_a   1.000
_cell.length_b   1.000
_cell.length_c   1.000
_cell.angle_alpha   90.00
_cell.angle_beta   90.00
_cell.angle_gamma   90.00
#
_symmetry.space_group_name_H-M   'P 1'
#
loop_
_entity.id
_entity.type
_entity.pdbx_description
1 polymer ?
#
loop_
_entity_poly.entity_id
_entity_poly.type
_entity_poly.pdbx_seq_one_letter_code
_entity_poly.pdbx_strand_id
1 'polypeptide(L)'
;MHAHTSAKKQEERVAVLQKEVEELQKTLGDDVDPDKIVSKHIKLLHRYNEAKDATQILIGKLAGHKQTTIRQVHEDLGLEDDD
;
A
#
# COMPACT_ATOMS: atom_id res chain seq x y z
N MET A 1 4.75 -16.87 35.11
CA MET A 1 5.24 -15.53 35.49
C MET A 1 4.34 -14.49 34.84
N HIS A 2 3.28 -14.04 35.53
CA HIS A 2 2.40 -12.98 35.03
C HIS A 2 2.75 -11.69 35.75
N ALA A 3 3.17 -10.68 35.00
CA ALA A 3 3.54 -9.38 35.55
C ALA A 3 2.30 -8.72 36.18
N HIS A 4 2.22 -8.69 37.51
CA HIS A 4 1.31 -7.83 38.26
C HIS A 4 1.76 -6.38 38.08
N THR A 5 1.44 -5.79 36.93
CA THR A 5 1.32 -4.33 36.85
C THR A 5 0.12 -3.95 37.69
N SER A 6 0.34 -3.16 38.76
CA SER A 6 -0.73 -2.64 39.64
C SER A 6 -1.91 -2.16 38.80
N ALA A 7 -3.15 -2.54 39.18
CA ALA A 7 -4.38 -2.19 38.45
C ALA A 7 -4.44 -0.70 38.06
N LYS A 8 -3.92 0.17 38.92
CA LYS A 8 -3.78 1.61 38.68
C LYS A 8 -2.90 1.96 37.47
N LYS A 9 -1.78 1.26 37.27
CA LYS A 9 -0.92 1.44 36.07
C LYS A 9 -1.59 0.90 34.80
N GLN A 10 -2.47 -0.09 34.92
CA GLN A 10 -3.24 -0.59 33.79
C GLN A 10 -4.31 0.42 33.39
N GLU A 11 -5.02 1.00 34.34
CA GLU A 11 -6.00 2.08 34.12
C GLU A 11 -5.35 3.31 33.47
N GLU A 12 -4.21 3.77 33.99
CA GLU A 12 -3.44 4.88 33.41
C GLU A 12 -3.03 4.58 31.96
N ARG A 13 -2.60 3.34 31.67
CA ARG A 13 -2.22 2.94 30.31
C ARG A 13 -3.42 2.83 29.36
N VAL A 14 -4.57 2.35 29.85
CA VAL A 14 -5.81 2.31 29.07
C VAL A 14 -6.26 3.73 28.73
N ALA A 15 -6.20 4.67 29.67
CA ALA A 15 -6.57 6.07 29.42
C ALA A 15 -5.66 6.74 28.38
N VAL A 16 -4.35 6.48 28.43
CA VAL A 16 -3.40 6.98 27.41
C VAL A 16 -3.71 6.40 26.03
N LEU A 17 -3.93 5.08 25.94
CA LEU A 17 -4.24 4.41 24.68
C LEU A 17 -5.59 4.87 24.09
N GLN A 18 -6.60 5.10 24.93
CA GLN A 18 -7.89 5.65 24.49
C GLN A 18 -7.73 7.04 23.88
N LYS A 19 -6.94 7.91 24.53
CA LYS A 19 -6.67 9.26 24.00
C LYS A 19 -5.94 9.21 22.65
N GLU A 20 -4.97 8.31 22.51
CA GLU A 20 -4.25 8.12 21.25
C GLU A 20 -5.18 7.60 20.14
N VAL A 21 -6.09 6.67 20.45
CA VAL A 21 -7.12 6.20 19.51
C VAL A 21 -8.03 7.35 19.06
N GLU A 22 -8.48 8.21 19.98
CA GLU A 22 -9.32 9.37 19.64
C GLU A 22 -8.58 10.38 18.73
N GLU A 23 -7.30 10.64 18.98
CA GLU A 23 -6.47 11.53 18.15
C GLU A 23 -6.26 10.94 16.74
N LEU A 24 -6.00 9.62 16.66
CA LEU A 24 -5.87 8.91 15.38
C LEU A 24 -7.19 8.88 14.60
N GLN A 25 -8.32 8.67 15.27
CA GLN A 25 -9.65 8.70 14.64
C GLN A 25 -9.98 10.08 14.08
N LYS A 26 -9.67 11.17 14.82
CA LYS A 26 -9.84 12.54 14.30
C LYS A 26 -8.99 12.82 13.06
N THR A 27 -7.78 12.27 13.02
CA THR A 27 -6.87 12.43 11.88
C THR A 27 -7.37 11.67 10.65
N LEU A 28 -8.01 10.52 10.85
CA LEU A 28 -8.58 9.70 9.79
C LEU A 28 -9.86 10.32 9.18
N GLY A 29 -10.57 11.14 9.95
CA GLY A 29 -11.84 11.75 9.58
C GLY A 29 -13.04 10.99 10.16
N ASP A 30 -14.11 11.72 10.46
CA ASP A 30 -15.33 11.14 11.02
C ASP A 30 -15.95 10.13 10.04
N ASP A 31 -16.35 8.97 10.55
CA ASP A 31 -17.07 7.90 9.83
C ASP A 31 -16.27 7.14 8.75
N VAL A 32 -14.93 7.23 8.78
CA VAL A 32 -14.08 6.45 7.86
C VAL A 32 -13.55 5.19 8.53
N ASP A 33 -13.84 4.04 7.91
CA ASP A 33 -13.36 2.74 8.35
C ASP A 33 -11.89 2.53 7.87
N PRO A 34 -10.89 2.54 8.77
CA PRO A 34 -9.48 2.42 8.41
C PRO A 34 -9.17 1.12 7.68
N ASP A 35 -9.82 0.02 8.08
CA ASP A 35 -9.59 -1.30 7.46
C ASP A 35 -10.07 -1.30 6.01
N LYS A 36 -11.19 -0.61 5.73
CA LYS A 36 -11.67 -0.44 4.35
C LYS A 36 -10.73 0.41 3.51
N ILE A 37 -10.14 1.47 4.05
CA ILE A 37 -9.17 2.32 3.33
C ILE A 37 -7.94 1.51 2.94
N VAL A 38 -7.36 0.80 3.92
CA VAL A 38 -6.17 -0.02 3.73
C VAL A 38 -6.47 -1.15 2.75
N SER A 39 -7.61 -1.84 2.91
CA SER A 39 -8.03 -2.90 1.99
C SER A 39 -8.20 -2.39 0.55
N LYS A 40 -8.78 -1.20 0.37
CA LYS A 40 -8.90 -0.56 -0.95
C LYS A 40 -7.53 -0.26 -1.55
N HIS A 41 -6.61 0.30 -0.78
CA HIS A 41 -5.24 0.59 -1.23
C HIS A 41 -4.51 -0.68 -1.64
N ILE A 42 -4.57 -1.73 -0.83
CA ILE A 42 -3.95 -3.03 -1.13
C ILE A 42 -4.50 -3.60 -2.44
N LYS A 43 -5.82 -3.55 -2.64
CA LYS A 43 -6.45 -4.03 -3.89
C LYS A 43 -6.00 -3.22 -5.11
N LEU A 44 -5.91 -1.90 -4.99
CA LEU A 44 -5.44 -1.04 -6.07
C LEU A 44 -3.98 -1.33 -6.41
N LEU A 45 -3.14 -1.51 -5.41
CA LEU A 45 -1.72 -1.82 -5.59
C LEU A 45 -1.53 -3.18 -6.28
N HIS A 46 -2.25 -4.22 -5.85
CA HIS A 46 -2.21 -5.52 -6.53
C HIS A 46 -2.68 -5.42 -7.98
N ARG A 47 -3.78 -4.72 -8.24
CA ARG A 47 -4.28 -4.54 -9.61
C ARG A 47 -3.30 -3.78 -10.50
N TYR A 48 -2.64 -2.75 -9.96
CA TYR A 48 -1.60 -2.03 -10.68
C TYR A 48 -0.42 -2.96 -11.01
N ASN A 49 0.07 -3.72 -10.03
CA ASN A 49 1.19 -4.65 -10.23
C ASN A 49 0.85 -5.73 -11.25
N GLU A 50 -0.33 -6.35 -11.16
CA GLU A 50 -0.78 -7.36 -12.13
C GLU A 50 -0.85 -6.80 -13.56
N ALA A 51 -1.39 -5.58 -13.72
CA ALA A 51 -1.46 -4.92 -15.03
C ALA A 51 -0.06 -4.56 -15.55
N LYS A 52 0.82 -4.06 -14.68
CA LYS A 52 2.22 -3.74 -15.00
C LYS A 52 2.97 -4.99 -15.45
N ASP A 53 2.86 -6.09 -14.71
CA ASP A 53 3.54 -7.35 -15.03
C ASP A 53 3.04 -7.95 -16.34
N ALA A 54 1.73 -7.98 -16.56
CA ALA A 54 1.14 -8.43 -17.82
C ALA A 54 1.63 -7.59 -19.01
N THR A 55 1.69 -6.27 -18.83
CA THR A 55 2.21 -5.34 -19.85
C THR A 55 3.69 -5.60 -20.12
N GLN A 56 4.51 -5.79 -19.09
CA GLN A 56 5.93 -6.05 -19.23
C GLN A 56 6.22 -7.37 -19.97
N ILE A 57 5.40 -8.41 -19.74
CA ILE A 57 5.47 -9.67 -20.49
C ILE A 57 5.19 -9.43 -21.99
N LEU A 58 4.17 -8.64 -22.32
CA LEU A 58 3.82 -8.32 -23.71
C LEU A 58 4.94 -7.49 -24.38
N ILE A 59 5.51 -6.52 -23.66
CA ILE A 59 6.65 -5.73 -24.13
C ILE A 59 7.86 -6.64 -24.40
N GLY A 60 8.16 -7.59 -23.52
CA GLY A 60 9.23 -8.56 -23.73
C GLY A 60 9.04 -9.40 -25.00
N LYS A 61 7.81 -9.86 -25.27
CA LYS A 61 7.48 -10.58 -26.51
C LYS A 61 7.63 -9.68 -27.74
N LEU A 62 7.14 -8.44 -27.65
CA LEU A 62 7.23 -7.46 -28.73
C LEU A 62 8.69 -7.12 -29.08
N ALA A 63 9.52 -6.93 -28.06
CA ALA A 63 10.96 -6.72 -28.22
C ALA A 63 11.62 -7.90 -28.94
N GLY A 64 11.30 -9.13 -28.54
CA GLY A 64 11.76 -10.35 -29.21
C GLY A 64 11.34 -10.43 -30.68
N HIS A 65 10.09 -10.09 -31.01
CA HIS A 65 9.61 -10.06 -32.39
C HIS A 65 10.28 -8.97 -33.23
N LYS A 66 10.53 -7.80 -32.65
CA LYS A 66 11.20 -6.67 -33.29
C LYS A 66 12.72 -6.80 -33.35
N GLN A 67 13.31 -7.84 -32.76
CA GLN A 67 14.76 -7.99 -32.56
C GLN A 67 15.40 -6.75 -31.94
N THR A 68 14.70 -6.11 -31.01
CA THR A 68 15.15 -4.91 -30.30
C THR A 68 15.16 -5.15 -28.80
N THR A 69 15.64 -4.17 -28.03
CA THR A 69 15.66 -4.25 -26.58
C THR A 69 14.34 -3.81 -25.98
N ILE A 70 14.02 -4.31 -24.78
CA ILE A 70 12.85 -3.87 -24.01
C ILE A 70 12.88 -2.34 -23.80
N ARG A 71 14.07 -1.80 -23.53
CA ARG A 71 14.29 -0.36 -23.38
C ARG A 71 13.86 0.43 -24.61
N GLN A 72 14.28 0.00 -25.81
CA GLN A 72 13.86 0.65 -27.05
C GLN A 72 12.35 0.61 -27.24
N VAL A 73 11.69 -0.50 -26.85
CA VAL A 73 10.23 -0.58 -26.91
C VAL A 73 9.56 0.37 -25.91
N HIS A 74 10.15 0.59 -24.73
CA HIS A 74 9.67 1.59 -23.77
C HIS A 74 9.79 3.00 -24.35
N GLU A 75 10.94 3.35 -24.93
CA GLU A 75 11.19 4.63 -25.61
C GLU A 75 10.21 4.83 -26.79
N ASP A 76 10.04 3.82 -27.65
CA ASP A 76 9.10 3.85 -28.79
C ASP A 76 7.64 4.08 -28.38
N LEU A 77 7.25 3.64 -27.18
CA LEU A 77 5.89 3.73 -26.65
C LEU A 77 5.69 4.93 -25.71
N GLY A 78 6.73 5.72 -25.45
CA GLY A 78 6.68 6.82 -24.50
C GLY A 78 6.41 6.36 -23.06
N LEU A 79 6.94 5.19 -22.69
CA LEU A 79 6.85 4.61 -21.35
C LEU A 79 8.11 4.89 -20.52
N GLU A 80 8.79 6.00 -20.81
CA GLU A 80 9.97 6.41 -20.05
C GLU A 80 9.57 6.71 -18.58
N ASP A 81 10.50 6.48 -17.66
CA ASP A 81 10.26 6.57 -16.21
C ASP A 81 9.86 8.01 -15.80
N ASP A 82 8.57 8.30 -15.79
CA ASP A 82 7.97 9.52 -15.23
C ASP A 82 7.39 9.29 -13.81
N ASP A 83 7.64 8.12 -13.20
CA ASP A 83 7.24 7.77 -11.82
C ASP A 83 8.44 7.73 -10.84
#